data_AF-A0A0N5BJ56-F1
#
_entry.id   AF-A0A0N5BJ56-F1
#
_cell.length_a   1.000
_cell.length_b   1.000
_cell.length_c   1.000
_cell.angle_alpha   90.00
_cell.angle_beta   90.00
_cell.angle_gamma   90.00
#
_symmetry.space_group_name_H-M   'P 1'
#
loop_
_entity.id
_entity.type
_entity.pdbx_description
1 polymer ?
#
loop_
_entity_poly.entity_id
_entity_poly.type
_entity_poly.pdbx_seq_one_letter_code
_entity_poly.pdbx_strand_id
1 'polypeptide(L)'
;MRFLLVTLVLFNTFNNLKGLCVDSNNYYLLGNLTNTSPTSTKCKSDSDQCVYIALNVPGMVMGSMSGCQDNIGDTFTNIVTQRMDIKDNFQMFFDNITNKIDMNQICKFSMSGDAPAIVNTLTGRMEYFIHCYSQATLYINPPVVYNPPSKSANPTKCNAGQDQVTCTEGYCGVFEVAYLKQDDLSQVNKLYQSCPNQLINTIYLTSHIKDIVQNGGFQTSIYHMGSVCANKSYDNALSKAQNLSYFMYINCYTNYNGYTPSIPQIPDLTSQQPTPNSDESTTTTMPSKSSSSIGTTTQKLTTTTKYSAPTANLSFSLFILLVISFFLA
;
A
#
# COMPACT_ATOMS: atom_id res chain seq x y z
N MET A 1 -53.46 21.88 12.49
CA MET A 1 -52.35 22.64 11.87
C MET A 1 -51.02 22.42 12.60
N ARG A 2 -50.96 22.52 13.93
CA ARG A 2 -49.71 22.29 14.70
C ARG A 2 -49.12 20.89 14.51
N PHE A 3 -49.94 19.83 14.50
CA PHE A 3 -49.46 18.43 14.36
C PHE A 3 -48.68 18.24 13.06
N LEU A 4 -49.25 18.80 11.98
CA LEU A 4 -48.68 18.77 10.64
C LEU A 4 -47.30 19.45 10.60
N LEU A 5 -47.12 20.55 11.35
CA LEU A 5 -45.85 21.28 11.45
C LEU A 5 -44.79 20.49 12.21
N VAL A 6 -45.15 19.82 13.32
CA VAL A 6 -44.23 18.96 14.09
C VAL A 6 -43.82 17.74 13.26
N THR A 7 -44.77 17.09 12.57
CA THR A 7 -44.42 16.03 11.62
C THR A 7 -43.54 16.54 10.49
N LEU A 8 -43.76 17.75 9.97
CA LEU A 8 -42.93 18.32 8.90
C LEU A 8 -41.51 18.64 9.37
N VAL A 9 -41.35 19.12 10.60
CA VAL A 9 -40.05 19.40 11.23
C VAL A 9 -39.32 18.09 11.51
N LEU A 10 -39.99 17.09 12.09
CA LEU A 10 -39.44 15.75 12.32
C LEU A 10 -39.05 15.06 11.02
N PHE A 11 -39.91 15.11 10.00
CA PHE A 11 -39.62 14.51 8.70
C PHE A 11 -38.43 15.21 8.03
N ASN A 12 -38.31 16.53 8.16
CA ASN A 12 -37.13 17.27 7.69
C ASN A 12 -35.85 16.95 8.48
N THR A 13 -35.90 16.81 9.80
CA THR A 13 -34.70 16.45 10.59
C THR A 13 -34.26 15.01 10.34
N PHE A 14 -35.18 14.05 10.24
CA PHE A 14 -34.85 12.66 9.88
C PHE A 14 -34.36 12.51 8.44
N ASN A 15 -34.88 13.30 7.49
CA ASN A 15 -34.36 13.30 6.12
C ASN A 15 -32.99 13.98 6.01
N ASN A 16 -32.65 14.92 6.90
CA ASN A 16 -31.31 15.50 6.96
C ASN A 16 -30.25 14.59 7.60
N LEU A 17 -30.68 13.54 8.33
CA LEU A 17 -29.78 12.50 8.85
C LEU A 17 -29.47 11.41 7.82
N LYS A 18 -30.32 11.25 6.80
CA LYS A 18 -30.03 10.41 5.64
C LYS A 18 -28.96 11.11 4.81
N GLY A 19 -27.84 10.44 4.60
CA GLY A 19 -26.81 10.96 3.70
C GLY A 19 -25.42 11.18 4.30
N LEU A 20 -25.19 10.83 5.57
CA LEU A 20 -23.93 11.14 6.27
C LEU A 20 -22.97 9.95 6.29
N CYS A 21 -21.72 10.21 5.90
CA CYS A 21 -20.56 9.34 6.12
C CYS A 21 -19.55 10.02 7.05
N VAL A 22 -18.75 9.21 7.75
CA VAL A 22 -17.62 9.73 8.52
C VAL A 22 -16.39 9.73 7.62
N ASP A 23 -15.98 10.91 7.19
CA ASP A 23 -14.76 11.12 6.43
C ASP A 23 -13.57 11.15 7.40
N SER A 24 -12.61 10.26 7.19
CA SER A 24 -11.35 10.26 7.94
C SER A 24 -10.23 9.64 7.11
N ASN A 25 -9.04 10.21 7.17
CA ASN A 25 -7.84 9.67 6.54
C ASN A 25 -6.77 9.55 7.61
N ASN A 26 -6.26 8.36 7.83
CA ASN A 26 -5.13 8.11 8.71
C ASN A 26 -4.23 7.06 8.07
N TYR A 27 -3.37 7.50 7.15
CA TYR A 27 -2.46 6.60 6.45
C TYR A 27 -1.10 7.24 6.16
N TYR A 28 -0.09 6.39 6.09
CA TYR A 28 1.27 6.73 5.74
C TYR A 28 1.55 6.20 4.34
N LEU A 29 1.69 7.09 3.35
CA LEU A 29 1.92 6.75 1.95
C LEU A 29 3.26 7.32 1.50
N LEU A 30 4.17 6.44 1.07
CA LEU A 30 5.48 6.81 0.51
C LEU A 30 6.24 7.84 1.36
N GLY A 31 6.21 7.68 2.69
CA GLY A 31 6.88 8.60 3.60
C GLY A 31 6.03 9.72 4.17
N ASN A 32 4.86 10.00 3.59
CA ASN A 32 4.00 11.10 4.01
C ASN A 32 2.83 10.58 4.86
N LEU A 33 2.72 11.09 6.08
CA LEU A 33 1.56 10.87 6.94
C LEU A 33 0.42 11.82 6.56
N THR A 34 -0.72 11.25 6.20
CA THR A 34 -1.99 11.96 6.10
C THR A 34 -2.82 11.61 7.32
N ASN A 35 -3.18 12.62 8.12
CA ASN A 35 -4.02 12.46 9.29
C ASN A 35 -5.07 13.57 9.33
N THR A 36 -6.33 13.23 9.12
CA THR A 36 -7.46 14.15 9.22
C THR A 36 -8.35 13.73 10.39
N SER A 37 -8.83 14.73 11.14
CA SER A 37 -9.83 14.46 12.17
C SER A 37 -11.12 13.94 11.52
N PRO A 38 -11.82 12.97 12.14
CA PRO A 38 -13.08 12.47 11.62
C PRO A 38 -14.12 13.59 11.51
N THR A 39 -14.69 13.76 10.33
CA THR A 39 -15.75 14.74 10.07
C THR A 39 -16.94 14.07 9.43
N SER A 40 -18.15 14.49 9.81
CA SER A 40 -19.36 14.01 9.16
C SER A 40 -19.58 14.78 7.86
N THR A 41 -19.63 14.09 6.73
CA THR A 41 -19.81 14.67 5.41
C THR A 41 -21.05 14.10 4.75
N LYS A 42 -21.80 14.95 4.04
CA LYS A 42 -22.93 14.50 3.21
C LYS A 42 -22.42 14.03 1.85
N CYS A 43 -22.80 12.82 1.42
CA CYS A 43 -22.44 12.35 0.08
C CYS A 43 -23.21 13.09 -1.01
N LYS A 44 -22.66 13.10 -2.23
CA LYS A 44 -23.26 13.82 -3.37
C LYS A 44 -24.61 13.22 -3.78
N SER A 45 -24.77 11.91 -3.63
CA SER A 45 -26.00 11.18 -3.94
C SER A 45 -26.53 10.45 -2.71
N ASP A 46 -27.85 10.36 -2.56
CA ASP A 46 -28.50 9.55 -1.53
C ASP A 46 -28.35 8.04 -1.79
N SER A 47 -28.01 7.65 -3.02
CA SER A 47 -27.71 6.27 -3.40
C SER A 47 -26.26 5.85 -3.13
N ASP A 48 -25.41 6.81 -2.75
CA ASP A 48 -23.98 6.57 -2.54
C ASP A 48 -23.76 5.70 -1.30
N GLN A 49 -22.60 5.06 -1.18
CA GLN A 49 -22.25 4.28 0.00
C GLN A 49 -21.15 4.96 0.79
N CYS A 50 -21.10 4.68 2.08
CA CYS A 50 -19.91 4.95 2.86
C CYS A 50 -18.94 3.79 2.69
N VAL A 51 -17.66 4.10 2.59
CA VAL A 51 -16.60 3.12 2.40
C VAL A 51 -15.59 3.27 3.51
N TYR A 52 -15.12 2.14 4.06
CA TYR A 52 -13.95 2.04 4.90
C TYR A 52 -12.93 1.14 4.21
N ILE A 53 -11.69 1.62 4.09
CA ILE A 53 -10.57 0.86 3.54
C ILE A 53 -9.41 0.89 4.53
N ALA A 54 -8.92 -0.28 4.91
CA ALA A 54 -7.65 -0.44 5.62
C ALA A 54 -6.65 -1.17 4.72
N LEU A 55 -5.43 -0.65 4.61
CA LEU A 55 -4.39 -1.15 3.72
C LEU A 55 -3.05 -1.22 4.45
N ASN A 56 -2.30 -2.29 4.18
CA ASN A 56 -0.92 -2.47 4.60
C ASN A 56 -0.13 -3.10 3.45
N VAL A 57 0.65 -2.27 2.75
CA VAL A 57 1.57 -2.67 1.69
C VAL A 57 2.99 -2.35 2.14
N PRO A 58 3.83 -3.36 2.42
CA PRO A 58 5.20 -3.14 2.89
C PRO A 58 5.97 -2.18 1.98
N GLY A 59 6.62 -1.17 2.58
CA GLY A 59 7.41 -0.18 1.85
C GLY A 59 6.61 0.85 1.03
N MET A 60 5.27 0.85 1.08
CA MET A 60 4.44 1.76 0.27
C MET A 60 3.37 2.49 1.08
N VAL A 61 2.38 1.77 1.64
CA VAL A 61 1.25 2.38 2.34
C VAL A 61 0.87 1.58 3.58
N MET A 62 0.51 2.27 4.66
CA MET A 62 -0.05 1.65 5.87
C MET A 62 -1.08 2.59 6.47
N GLY A 63 -2.30 2.12 6.72
CA GLY A 63 -3.31 2.94 7.38
C GLY A 63 -4.73 2.59 7.00
N SER A 64 -5.62 3.56 7.23
CA SER A 64 -7.02 3.48 6.83
C SER A 64 -7.57 4.81 6.33
N MET A 65 -8.62 4.73 5.53
CA MET A 65 -9.41 5.84 5.05
C MET A 65 -10.89 5.47 5.06
N SER A 66 -11.75 6.44 5.35
CA SER A 66 -13.19 6.28 5.38
C SER A 66 -13.88 7.51 4.82
N GLY A 67 -15.03 7.32 4.20
CA GLY A 67 -15.83 8.43 3.69
C GLY A 67 -16.83 8.04 2.61
N CYS A 68 -17.34 9.04 1.90
CA CYS A 68 -18.19 8.81 0.73
C CYS A 68 -17.44 8.08 -0.39
N GLN A 69 -18.15 7.19 -1.08
CA GLN A 69 -17.63 6.33 -2.14
C GLN A 69 -16.78 7.06 -3.17
N ASP A 70 -17.26 8.18 -3.72
CA ASP A 70 -16.54 8.98 -4.72
C ASP A 70 -15.15 9.44 -4.21
N ASN A 71 -15.12 10.04 -3.03
CA ASN A 71 -13.90 10.64 -2.46
C ASN A 71 -12.87 9.55 -2.10
N ILE A 72 -13.35 8.43 -1.57
CA ILE A 72 -12.52 7.27 -1.25
C ILE A 72 -12.04 6.58 -2.53
N GLY A 73 -12.85 6.51 -3.58
CA GLY A 73 -12.46 5.97 -4.87
C GLY A 73 -11.28 6.72 -5.49
N ASP A 74 -11.31 8.05 -5.46
CA ASP A 74 -10.19 8.88 -5.94
C ASP A 74 -8.93 8.67 -5.10
N THR A 75 -9.06 8.68 -3.77
CA THR A 75 -7.93 8.49 -2.86
C THR A 75 -7.33 7.10 -3.03
N PHE A 76 -8.16 6.06 -3.13
CA PHE A 76 -7.73 4.68 -3.29
C PHE A 76 -7.07 4.45 -4.65
N THR A 77 -7.65 5.00 -5.74
CA THR A 77 -7.03 4.99 -7.06
C THR A 77 -5.63 5.61 -7.02
N ASN A 78 -5.49 6.79 -6.39
CA ASN A 78 -4.21 7.48 -6.28
C ASN A 78 -3.18 6.67 -5.49
N ILE A 79 -3.60 5.92 -4.46
CA ILE A 79 -2.74 5.02 -3.70
C ILE A 79 -2.29 3.85 -4.58
N VAL A 80 -3.22 3.04 -5.11
CA VAL A 80 -2.86 1.78 -5.80
C VAL A 80 -2.06 2.02 -7.08
N THR A 81 -2.26 3.18 -7.74
CA THR A 81 -1.55 3.52 -8.98
C THR A 81 -0.10 3.96 -8.75
N GLN A 82 0.33 4.21 -7.51
CA GLN A 82 1.74 4.52 -7.24
C GLN A 82 2.68 3.35 -7.56
N ARG A 83 2.17 2.11 -7.52
CA ARG A 83 2.93 0.89 -7.80
C ARG A 83 2.24 -0.01 -8.81
N MET A 84 2.96 -0.39 -9.87
CA MET A 84 2.41 -1.22 -10.95
C MET A 84 1.99 -2.61 -10.47
N ASP A 85 2.79 -3.26 -9.62
CA ASP A 85 2.44 -4.57 -9.08
C ASP A 85 1.19 -4.53 -8.17
N ILE A 86 0.93 -3.41 -7.51
CA ILE A 86 -0.30 -3.20 -6.73
C ILE A 86 -1.48 -2.91 -7.65
N LYS A 87 -1.30 -2.01 -8.62
CA LYS A 87 -2.34 -1.68 -9.62
C LYS A 87 -2.87 -2.95 -10.29
N ASP A 88 -2.00 -3.86 -10.69
CA ASP A 88 -2.38 -5.10 -11.37
C ASP A 88 -3.29 -5.99 -10.53
N ASN A 89 -3.08 -6.02 -9.21
CA ASN A 89 -3.95 -6.76 -8.28
C ASN A 89 -5.36 -6.18 -8.18
N PHE A 90 -5.54 -4.90 -8.52
CA PHE A 90 -6.84 -4.22 -8.55
C PHE A 90 -7.35 -3.95 -9.97
N GLN A 91 -6.65 -4.42 -11.01
CA GLN A 91 -6.92 -4.06 -12.41
C GLN A 91 -8.35 -4.39 -12.84
N MET A 92 -8.95 -5.46 -12.30
CA MET A 92 -10.33 -5.85 -12.59
C MET A 92 -11.37 -4.81 -12.13
N PHE A 93 -11.00 -3.91 -11.22
CA PHE A 93 -11.87 -2.85 -10.72
C PHE A 93 -11.65 -1.50 -11.41
N PHE A 94 -10.70 -1.39 -12.33
CA PHE A 94 -10.48 -0.14 -13.06
C PHE A 94 -11.51 0.04 -14.16
N ASP A 95 -12.13 1.21 -14.21
CA ASP A 95 -12.88 1.66 -15.38
C ASP A 95 -11.90 2.05 -16.50
N ASN A 96 -12.08 1.47 -17.68
CA ASN A 96 -11.16 1.64 -18.80
C ASN A 96 -11.15 3.06 -19.40
N ILE A 97 -12.19 3.85 -19.16
CA ILE A 97 -12.33 5.20 -19.73
C ILE A 97 -11.69 6.24 -18.82
N THR A 98 -12.03 6.19 -17.54
CA THR A 98 -11.56 7.14 -16.52
C THR A 98 -10.21 6.73 -15.92
N ASN A 99 -9.82 5.46 -16.06
CA ASN A 99 -8.66 4.85 -15.41
C ASN A 99 -8.67 5.07 -13.89
N LYS A 100 -9.88 5.05 -13.30
CA LYS A 100 -10.13 5.09 -11.87
C LYS A 100 -10.77 3.79 -11.41
N ILE A 101 -10.66 3.51 -10.12
CA ILE A 101 -11.37 2.39 -9.51
C ILE A 101 -12.87 2.65 -9.55
N ASP A 102 -13.62 1.72 -10.13
CA ASP A 102 -15.07 1.63 -10.03
C ASP A 102 -15.46 1.10 -8.64
N MET A 103 -15.76 2.03 -7.75
CA MET A 103 -16.13 1.69 -6.39
C MET A 103 -17.45 0.91 -6.28
N ASN A 104 -18.36 1.02 -7.25
CA ASN A 104 -19.57 0.19 -7.26
C ASN A 104 -19.19 -1.29 -7.47
N GLN A 105 -18.16 -1.57 -8.26
CA GLN A 105 -17.65 -2.94 -8.39
C GLN A 105 -16.93 -3.39 -7.14
N ILE A 106 -16.07 -2.57 -6.56
CA ILE A 106 -15.39 -2.90 -5.30
C ILE A 106 -16.39 -3.22 -4.19
N CYS A 107 -17.46 -2.43 -4.04
CA CYS A 107 -18.44 -2.64 -3.00
C CYS A 107 -19.23 -3.95 -3.13
N LYS A 108 -19.26 -4.58 -4.31
CA LYS A 108 -19.80 -5.96 -4.47
C LYS A 108 -18.93 -7.01 -3.77
N PHE A 109 -17.64 -6.72 -3.57
CA PHE A 109 -16.68 -7.53 -2.83
C PHE A 109 -16.42 -6.98 -1.43
N SER A 110 -17.34 -6.15 -0.91
CA SER A 110 -17.28 -5.66 0.46
C SER A 110 -17.16 -6.83 1.44
N MET A 111 -16.19 -6.72 2.34
CA MET A 111 -15.88 -7.76 3.32
C MET A 111 -16.75 -7.62 4.56
N SER A 112 -16.91 -8.74 5.25
CA SER A 112 -17.52 -8.83 6.59
C SER A 112 -16.63 -9.67 7.49
N GLY A 113 -16.66 -9.41 8.80
CA GLY A 113 -15.75 -10.04 9.76
C GLY A 113 -14.43 -9.29 9.93
N ASP A 114 -13.44 -9.96 10.52
CA ASP A 114 -12.16 -9.41 11.00
C ASP A 114 -10.93 -9.89 10.22
N ALA A 115 -11.14 -10.62 9.13
CA ALA A 115 -10.07 -11.14 8.29
C ALA A 115 -9.80 -10.20 7.09
N PRO A 116 -8.58 -9.63 6.95
CA PRO A 116 -8.19 -8.94 5.73
C PRO A 116 -7.94 -9.92 4.59
N ALA A 117 -8.11 -9.46 3.35
CA ALA A 117 -7.63 -10.16 2.17
C ALA A 117 -6.11 -10.00 2.07
N ILE A 118 -5.43 -11.07 1.64
CA ILE A 118 -3.96 -11.13 1.56
C ILE A 118 -3.55 -11.44 0.11
N VAL A 119 -2.63 -10.64 -0.42
CA VAL A 119 -2.10 -10.80 -1.78
C VAL A 119 -0.59 -10.60 -1.79
N ASN A 120 0.13 -11.38 -2.60
CA ASN A 120 1.58 -11.24 -2.74
C ASN A 120 1.93 -10.07 -3.67
N THR A 121 2.93 -9.29 -3.25
CA THR A 121 3.46 -8.14 -4.00
C THR A 121 4.98 -8.22 -4.02
N LEU A 122 5.65 -7.38 -4.82
CA LEU A 122 7.12 -7.34 -4.89
C LEU A 122 7.79 -7.05 -3.55
N THR A 123 7.10 -6.37 -2.63
CA THR A 123 7.66 -5.98 -1.34
C THR A 123 7.24 -6.90 -0.19
N GLY A 124 6.47 -7.96 -0.48
CA GLY A 124 5.92 -8.87 0.51
C GLY A 124 4.41 -8.98 0.42
N ARG A 125 3.79 -9.49 1.49
CA ARG A 125 2.33 -9.67 1.55
C ARG A 125 1.64 -8.32 1.78
N MET A 126 0.79 -7.92 0.85
CA MET A 126 -0.19 -6.86 1.04
C MET A 126 -1.39 -7.43 1.77
N GLU A 127 -1.89 -6.66 2.74
CA GLU A 127 -3.13 -6.92 3.44
C GLU A 127 -4.09 -5.76 3.18
N TYR A 128 -5.33 -6.06 2.82
CA TYR A 128 -6.34 -5.04 2.62
C TYR A 128 -7.71 -5.49 3.13
N PHE A 129 -8.49 -4.53 3.59
CA PHE A 129 -9.86 -4.73 4.05
C PHE A 129 -10.71 -3.59 3.51
N ILE A 130 -11.80 -3.93 2.83
CA ILE A 130 -12.72 -2.96 2.23
C ILE A 130 -14.13 -3.30 2.70
N HIS A 131 -14.80 -2.33 3.30
CA HIS A 131 -16.16 -2.46 3.78
C HIS A 131 -17.01 -1.29 3.29
N CYS A 132 -18.07 -1.59 2.53
CA CYS A 132 -19.05 -0.63 2.09
C CYS A 132 -20.33 -0.80 2.89
N TYR A 133 -20.91 0.32 3.34
CA TYR A 133 -22.07 0.34 4.22
C TYR A 133 -23.00 1.50 3.86
N SER A 134 -24.26 1.36 4.26
CA SER A 134 -25.28 2.38 4.03
C SER A 134 -24.95 3.69 4.74
N GLN A 135 -25.29 4.81 4.09
CA GLN A 135 -25.23 6.13 4.71
C GLN A 135 -26.04 6.18 6.00
N ALA A 136 -25.68 7.06 6.92
CA ALA A 136 -26.24 7.18 8.28
C ALA A 136 -26.02 5.96 9.21
N THR A 137 -25.29 4.93 8.75
CA THR A 137 -24.84 3.84 9.62
C THR A 137 -23.49 4.23 10.22
N LEU A 138 -23.38 4.22 11.55
CA LEU A 138 -22.12 4.49 12.21
C LEU A 138 -21.23 3.23 12.16
N TYR A 139 -20.10 3.34 11.49
CA TYR A 139 -19.09 2.28 11.47
C TYR A 139 -18.04 2.54 12.57
N ILE A 140 -18.42 2.21 13.80
CA ILE A 140 -17.60 2.42 14.99
C ILE A 140 -16.76 1.16 15.22
N ASN A 141 -15.45 1.33 15.45
CA ASN A 141 -14.49 0.25 15.69
C ASN A 141 -14.41 -0.76 14.53
N PRO A 142 -13.85 -0.34 13.38
CA PRO A 142 -13.51 -1.28 12.31
C PRO A 142 -12.71 -2.47 12.86
N PRO A 143 -13.00 -3.70 12.41
CA PRO A 143 -12.38 -4.91 12.94
C PRO A 143 -10.92 -5.07 12.46
N VAL A 144 -10.58 -4.48 11.32
CA VAL A 144 -9.22 -4.43 10.77
C VAL A 144 -8.75 -2.98 10.74
N VAL A 145 -7.66 -2.70 11.45
CA VAL A 145 -7.04 -1.37 11.50
C VAL A 145 -5.52 -1.51 11.42
N TYR A 146 -4.91 -0.75 10.54
CA TYR A 146 -3.47 -0.56 10.50
C TYR A 146 -3.14 0.84 10.99
N ASN A 147 -2.26 0.94 11.98
CA ASN A 147 -1.88 2.23 12.55
C ASN A 147 -0.60 2.73 11.88
N PRO A 148 -0.65 3.85 11.13
CA PRO A 148 0.56 4.43 10.56
C PRO A 148 1.51 4.96 11.64
N PRO A 149 2.79 5.20 11.30
CA PRO A 149 3.70 5.97 12.14
C PRO A 149 3.11 7.34 12.51
N SER A 150 3.51 7.89 13.67
CA SER A 150 2.98 9.16 14.17
C SER A 150 3.51 10.41 13.44
N LYS A 151 4.49 10.25 12.54
CA LYS A 151 5.10 11.34 11.76
C LYS A 151 5.49 10.85 10.36
N SER A 152 5.52 11.78 9.41
CA SER A 152 6.16 11.57 8.11
C SER A 152 7.64 11.24 8.27
N ALA A 153 8.21 10.50 7.32
CA ALA A 153 9.65 10.33 7.20
C ALA A 153 10.33 11.67 6.89
N ASN A 154 11.62 11.74 7.21
CA ASN A 154 12.46 12.86 6.78
C ASN A 154 12.87 12.61 5.32
N PRO A 155 12.48 13.47 4.36
CA PRO A 155 12.87 13.28 2.97
C PRO A 155 14.38 13.32 2.80
N THR A 156 14.89 12.56 1.83
CA THR A 156 16.33 12.53 1.52
C THR A 156 16.59 12.77 0.04
N LYS A 157 17.80 13.19 -0.30
CA LYS A 157 18.24 13.38 -1.69
C LYS A 157 18.89 12.10 -2.20
N CYS A 158 18.42 11.60 -3.33
CA CYS A 158 18.93 10.39 -3.96
C CYS A 158 19.43 10.69 -5.36
N ASN A 159 20.43 9.94 -5.81
CA ASN A 159 20.90 10.00 -7.19
C ASN A 159 19.85 9.38 -8.11
N ALA A 160 19.63 10.03 -9.25
CA ALA A 160 18.76 9.58 -10.33
C ALA A 160 19.48 9.79 -11.67
N GLY A 161 20.46 8.92 -11.95
CA GLY A 161 21.37 9.11 -13.08
C GLY A 161 22.29 10.31 -12.82
N GLN A 162 22.20 11.33 -13.68
CA GLN A 162 22.98 12.57 -13.52
C GLN A 162 22.30 13.59 -12.60
N ASP A 163 21.02 13.37 -12.27
CA ASP A 163 20.20 14.28 -11.48
C ASP A 163 20.09 13.83 -10.01
N GLN A 164 19.55 14.71 -9.17
CA GLN A 164 19.12 14.37 -7.81
C GLN A 164 17.61 14.50 -7.66
N VAL A 165 17.01 13.48 -7.06
CA VAL A 165 15.58 13.44 -6.73
C VAL A 165 15.39 13.49 -5.21
N THR A 166 14.28 14.08 -4.76
CA THR A 166 13.90 14.08 -3.34
C THR A 166 12.94 12.93 -3.09
N CYS A 167 13.31 12.02 -2.20
CA CYS A 167 12.51 10.85 -1.86
C CYS A 167 11.86 11.06 -0.49
N THR A 168 10.54 11.18 -0.47
CA THR A 168 9.76 11.39 0.74
C THR A 168 9.78 10.17 1.65
N GLU A 169 10.04 8.97 1.10
CA GLU A 169 10.22 7.73 1.84
C GLU A 169 11.38 7.78 2.84
N GLY A 170 12.33 8.70 2.64
CA GLY A 170 13.47 8.95 3.52
C GLY A 170 14.67 8.02 3.33
N TYR A 171 14.72 7.31 2.21
CA TYR A 171 15.85 6.47 1.82
C TYR A 171 15.99 6.40 0.29
N CYS A 172 17.14 5.93 -0.18
CA CYS A 172 17.48 5.77 -1.59
C CYS A 172 17.59 4.30 -1.96
N GLY A 173 17.56 4.00 -3.26
CA GLY A 173 17.85 2.65 -3.74
C GLY A 173 18.73 2.64 -4.98
N VAL A 174 19.54 1.58 -5.07
CA VAL A 174 20.28 1.19 -6.27
C VAL A 174 19.85 -0.21 -6.65
N PHE A 175 19.46 -0.40 -7.92
CA PHE A 175 19.18 -1.70 -8.51
C PHE A 175 20.04 -1.88 -9.76
N GLU A 176 20.80 -2.95 -9.81
CA GLU A 176 21.60 -3.33 -10.95
C GLU A 176 21.14 -4.70 -11.46
N VAL A 177 21.05 -4.82 -12.78
CA VAL A 177 20.69 -6.07 -13.45
C VAL A 177 21.58 -6.28 -14.66
N ALA A 178 22.10 -7.49 -14.78
CA ALA A 178 22.78 -7.96 -15.97
C ALA A 178 22.21 -9.30 -16.44
N TYR A 179 22.11 -9.49 -17.75
CA TYR A 179 21.63 -10.71 -18.37
C TYR A 179 22.18 -10.86 -19.79
N LEU A 180 22.11 -12.06 -20.34
CA LEU A 180 22.45 -12.30 -21.75
C LEU A 180 21.19 -12.15 -22.62
N LYS A 181 21.30 -11.45 -23.75
CA LYS A 181 20.24 -11.45 -24.77
C LYS A 181 20.14 -12.82 -25.42
N GLN A 182 18.94 -13.24 -25.78
CA GLN A 182 18.75 -14.54 -26.43
C GLN A 182 19.25 -14.56 -27.89
N ASP A 183 19.21 -13.42 -28.58
CA ASP A 183 19.53 -13.35 -30.01
C ASP A 183 21.02 -13.52 -30.32
N ASP A 184 21.89 -12.85 -29.55
CA ASP A 184 23.33 -12.75 -29.83
C ASP A 184 24.21 -13.12 -28.62
N LEU A 185 23.60 -13.52 -27.50
CA LEU A 185 24.27 -13.81 -26.23
C LEU A 185 25.12 -12.65 -25.69
N SER A 186 24.89 -11.43 -26.16
CA SER A 186 25.56 -10.25 -25.62
C SER A 186 25.06 -9.95 -24.22
N GLN A 187 25.99 -9.58 -23.33
CA GLN A 187 25.65 -9.15 -21.99
C GLN A 187 25.08 -7.73 -22.00
N VAL A 188 23.89 -7.57 -21.42
CA VAL A 188 23.26 -6.29 -21.15
C VAL A 188 23.45 -5.97 -19.68
N ASN A 189 23.91 -4.76 -19.38
CA ASN A 189 24.07 -4.24 -18.02
C ASN A 189 23.20 -3.00 -17.86
N LYS A 190 22.39 -2.96 -16.80
CA LYS A 190 21.58 -1.78 -16.47
C LYS A 190 21.71 -1.45 -15.00
N LEU A 191 21.95 -0.18 -14.72
CA LEU A 191 22.02 0.39 -13.38
C LEU A 191 20.92 1.42 -13.22
N TYR A 192 20.16 1.30 -12.14
CA TYR A 192 19.08 2.19 -11.77
C TYR A 192 19.33 2.74 -10.36
N GLN A 193 19.18 4.04 -10.22
CA GLN A 193 19.25 4.73 -8.93
C GLN A 193 18.05 5.66 -8.86
N SER A 194 17.26 5.58 -7.80
CA SER A 194 16.13 6.49 -7.57
C SER A 194 15.53 6.34 -6.17
N CYS A 195 14.37 6.95 -5.97
CA CYS A 195 13.49 6.68 -4.85
C CYS A 195 12.99 5.23 -4.87
N PRO A 196 12.80 4.62 -3.69
CA PRO A 196 12.38 3.23 -3.56
C PRO A 196 11.13 2.87 -4.36
N ASN A 197 10.10 3.73 -4.36
CA ASN A 197 8.87 3.45 -5.12
C ASN A 197 9.12 3.32 -6.63
N GLN A 198 9.92 4.22 -7.20
CA GLN A 198 10.28 4.18 -8.62
C GLN A 198 11.19 2.99 -8.94
N LEU A 199 12.06 2.62 -8.01
CA LEU A 199 12.93 1.47 -8.15
C LEU A 199 12.14 0.16 -8.14
N ILE A 200 11.16 0.01 -7.25
CA ILE A 200 10.25 -1.14 -7.20
C ILE A 200 9.44 -1.26 -8.51
N ASN A 201 8.96 -0.14 -9.05
CA ASN A 201 8.33 -0.10 -10.37
C ASN A 201 9.29 -0.54 -11.49
N THR A 202 10.58 -0.21 -11.38
CA THR A 202 11.61 -0.67 -12.33
C THR A 202 11.86 -2.18 -12.20
N ILE A 203 11.89 -2.70 -10.97
CA ILE A 203 11.98 -4.15 -10.69
C ILE A 203 10.79 -4.88 -11.31
N TYR A 204 9.58 -4.34 -11.18
CA TYR A 204 8.37 -4.87 -11.82
C TYR A 204 8.50 -4.96 -13.35
N LEU A 205 8.97 -3.91 -14.01
CA LEU A 205 9.19 -3.95 -15.47
C LEU A 205 10.29 -4.94 -15.86
N THR A 206 11.33 -5.03 -15.02
CA THR A 206 12.46 -5.94 -15.23
C THR A 206 12.04 -7.41 -15.11
N SER A 207 11.04 -7.74 -14.26
CA SER A 207 10.52 -9.11 -14.14
C SER A 207 9.83 -9.62 -15.42
N HIS A 208 9.57 -8.73 -16.39
CA HIS A 208 8.92 -9.04 -17.66
C HIS A 208 9.89 -9.05 -18.86
N ILE A 209 11.20 -8.97 -18.64
CA ILE A 209 12.20 -9.01 -19.73
C ILE A 209 12.18 -10.38 -20.42
N LYS A 210 11.79 -10.40 -21.70
CA LYS A 210 11.63 -11.64 -22.49
C LYS A 210 12.88 -12.52 -22.55
N ASP A 211 14.06 -11.92 -22.59
CA ASP A 211 15.33 -12.64 -22.68
C ASP A 211 15.61 -13.56 -21.48
N ILE A 212 15.07 -13.24 -20.31
CA ILE A 212 15.46 -13.89 -19.05
C ILE A 212 14.26 -14.37 -18.22
N VAL A 213 13.03 -13.95 -18.55
CA VAL A 213 11.78 -14.30 -17.84
C VAL A 213 11.58 -15.81 -17.71
N GLN A 214 12.10 -16.60 -18.67
CA GLN A 214 12.00 -18.07 -18.69
C GLN A 214 12.88 -18.76 -17.65
N ASN A 215 13.85 -18.05 -17.06
CA ASN A 215 14.63 -18.58 -15.94
C ASN A 215 13.79 -18.53 -14.66
N GLY A 216 13.37 -19.69 -14.14
CA GLY A 216 12.58 -19.77 -12.90
C GLY A 216 13.29 -19.19 -11.67
N GLY A 217 14.62 -19.26 -11.63
CA GLY A 217 15.45 -18.61 -10.62
C GLY A 217 15.37 -17.09 -10.72
N PHE A 218 15.38 -16.54 -11.94
CA PHE A 218 15.26 -15.09 -12.17
C PHE A 218 13.96 -14.53 -11.58
N GLN A 219 12.82 -15.18 -11.84
CA GLN A 219 11.54 -14.77 -11.26
C GLN A 219 11.61 -14.75 -9.73
N THR A 220 12.06 -15.85 -9.12
CA THR A 220 12.16 -15.93 -7.66
C THR A 220 13.06 -14.83 -7.08
N SER A 221 14.24 -14.63 -7.69
CA SER A 221 15.19 -13.60 -7.26
C SER A 221 14.64 -12.19 -7.44
N ILE A 222 13.97 -11.88 -8.55
CA ILE A 222 13.50 -10.51 -8.82
C ILE A 222 12.33 -10.11 -7.90
N TYR A 223 11.42 -11.04 -7.58
CA TYR A 223 10.41 -10.82 -6.55
C TYR A 223 11.04 -10.60 -5.17
N HIS A 224 12.16 -11.25 -4.86
CA HIS A 224 12.87 -11.03 -3.60
C HIS A 224 13.48 -9.62 -3.50
N MET A 225 14.01 -9.08 -4.60
CA MET A 225 14.69 -7.77 -4.60
C MET A 225 13.79 -6.63 -4.09
N GLY A 226 12.50 -6.64 -4.42
CA GLY A 226 11.55 -5.63 -3.93
C GLY A 226 11.41 -5.67 -2.40
N SER A 227 11.31 -6.86 -1.81
CA SER A 227 11.20 -7.06 -0.36
C SER A 227 12.48 -6.64 0.39
N VAL A 228 13.65 -6.93 -0.19
CA VAL A 228 14.94 -6.48 0.33
C VAL A 228 15.00 -4.96 0.36
N CYS A 229 14.55 -4.30 -0.71
CA CYS A 229 14.53 -2.85 -0.78
C CYS A 229 13.58 -2.22 0.24
N ALA A 230 12.36 -2.75 0.38
CA ALA A 230 11.38 -2.26 1.35
C ALA A 230 11.89 -2.35 2.80
N ASN A 231 12.76 -3.33 3.08
CA ASN A 231 13.41 -3.53 4.37
C ASN A 231 14.71 -2.72 4.53
N LYS A 232 15.05 -1.84 3.59
CA LYS A 232 16.28 -1.00 3.62
C LYS A 232 17.55 -1.85 3.75
N SER A 233 17.59 -2.95 3.01
CA SER A 233 18.70 -3.89 2.99
C SER A 233 19.31 -3.95 1.59
N TYR A 234 20.34 -4.77 1.47
CA TYR A 234 20.95 -5.14 0.20
C TYR A 234 20.94 -6.66 0.02
N ASP A 235 20.97 -7.09 -1.23
CA ASP A 235 21.16 -8.50 -1.61
C ASP A 235 21.66 -8.60 -3.05
N ASN A 236 22.15 -9.77 -3.45
CA ASN A 236 22.48 -10.07 -4.83
C ASN A 236 22.10 -11.51 -5.19
N ALA A 237 21.87 -11.73 -6.50
CA ALA A 237 21.62 -13.05 -7.06
C ALA A 237 22.42 -13.22 -8.34
N LEU A 238 23.06 -14.38 -8.49
CA LEU A 238 23.81 -14.77 -9.69
C LEU A 238 23.37 -16.16 -10.12
N SER A 239 23.04 -16.30 -11.40
CA SER A 239 22.81 -17.58 -12.06
C SER A 239 23.63 -17.63 -13.34
N LYS A 240 24.50 -18.64 -13.47
CA LYS A 240 25.22 -18.96 -14.70
C LYS A 240 24.54 -20.15 -15.37
N ALA A 241 23.57 -19.87 -16.24
CA ALA A 241 22.74 -20.86 -16.91
C ALA A 241 22.78 -20.69 -18.44
N GLN A 242 24.00 -20.73 -19.01
CA GLN A 242 24.24 -20.53 -20.45
C GLN A 242 23.54 -19.24 -20.94
N ASN A 243 22.61 -19.35 -21.89
CA ASN A 243 21.85 -18.24 -22.49
C ASN A 243 20.80 -17.60 -21.55
N LEU A 244 20.55 -18.19 -20.37
CA LEU A 244 19.64 -17.66 -19.35
C LEU A 244 20.40 -17.20 -18.10
N SER A 245 21.66 -16.78 -18.27
CA SER A 245 22.47 -16.26 -17.17
C SER A 245 22.03 -14.85 -16.76
N TYR A 246 22.03 -14.58 -15.47
CA TYR A 246 21.72 -13.26 -14.93
C TYR A 246 22.51 -12.94 -13.66
N PHE A 247 22.70 -11.65 -13.42
CA PHE A 247 23.13 -11.08 -12.15
C PHE A 247 22.16 -9.98 -11.75
N MET A 248 21.83 -9.90 -10.47
CA MET A 248 21.05 -8.82 -9.90
C MET A 248 21.69 -8.38 -8.58
N TYR A 249 21.66 -7.08 -8.33
CA TYR A 249 22.04 -6.48 -7.05
C TYR A 249 21.04 -5.40 -6.69
N ILE A 250 20.60 -5.40 -5.43
CA ILE A 250 19.75 -4.35 -4.86
C ILE A 250 20.42 -3.83 -3.60
N ASN A 251 20.35 -2.52 -3.38
CA ASN A 251 20.72 -1.91 -2.12
C ASN A 251 19.86 -0.69 -1.86
N CYS A 252 19.03 -0.75 -0.82
CA CYS A 252 18.23 0.38 -0.38
C CYS A 252 18.71 0.85 0.98
N TYR A 253 19.08 2.12 1.08
CA TYR A 253 19.89 2.65 2.17
C TYR A 253 19.45 4.07 2.52
N THR A 254 19.58 4.44 3.79
CA THR A 254 19.41 5.83 4.21
C THR A 254 20.67 6.62 3.86
N ASN A 255 20.51 7.63 3.00
CA ASN A 255 21.61 8.51 2.62
C ASN A 255 21.93 9.48 3.78
N TYR A 256 22.83 9.08 4.67
CA TYR A 256 23.42 9.94 5.68
C TYR A 256 24.64 10.65 5.08
N ASN A 257 24.64 11.98 5.08
CA ASN A 257 25.78 12.82 4.67
C ASN A 257 26.30 12.59 3.23
N GLY A 258 25.41 12.25 2.29
CA GLY A 258 25.81 12.03 0.89
C GLY A 258 26.45 10.67 0.63
N TYR A 259 26.40 9.74 1.61
CA TYR A 259 26.86 8.38 1.42
C TYR A 259 26.14 7.70 0.24
N THR A 260 26.93 7.12 -0.65
CA THR A 260 26.45 6.23 -1.73
C THR A 260 27.14 4.89 -1.55
N PRO A 261 26.41 3.76 -1.52
CA PRO A 261 27.01 2.45 -1.33
C PRO A 261 27.94 2.11 -2.50
N SER A 262 28.99 1.33 -2.18
CA SER A 262 29.78 0.68 -3.21
C SER A 262 28.91 -0.34 -3.95
N ILE A 263 28.91 -0.26 -5.28
CA ILE A 263 28.21 -1.18 -6.16
C ILE A 263 29.21 -2.29 -6.53
N PRO A 264 28.87 -3.57 -6.37
CA PRO A 264 29.76 -4.67 -6.75
C PRO A 264 30.03 -4.64 -8.25
N GLN A 265 31.18 -5.17 -8.67
CA GLN A 265 31.47 -5.32 -10.08
C GLN A 265 30.57 -6.40 -10.69
N ILE A 266 29.90 -6.09 -11.80
CA ILE A 266 29.09 -7.05 -12.54
C ILE A 266 30.01 -8.20 -13.02
N PRO A 267 29.67 -9.48 -12.72
CA PRO A 267 30.42 -10.61 -13.22
C PRO A 267 30.24 -10.74 -14.73
N ASP A 268 31.26 -11.29 -15.41
CA ASP A 268 31.12 -11.71 -16.79
C ASP A 268 30.22 -12.96 -16.85
N LEU A 269 29.07 -12.79 -17.50
CA LEU A 269 28.06 -13.82 -17.70
C LEU A 269 28.34 -14.68 -18.95
N THR A 270 29.24 -14.22 -19.84
CA THR A 270 29.59 -14.92 -21.08
C THR A 270 30.62 -16.03 -20.85
N SER A 271 31.47 -15.90 -19.83
CA SER A 271 32.42 -16.94 -19.44
C SER A 271 31.71 -18.13 -18.78
N GLN A 272 31.73 -19.27 -19.49
CA GLN A 272 31.37 -20.56 -18.93
C GLN A 272 32.28 -20.86 -17.73
N GLN A 273 31.68 -21.25 -16.61
CA GLN A 273 32.44 -21.98 -15.59
C GLN A 273 32.85 -23.31 -16.23
N PRO A 274 34.13 -23.73 -16.15
CA PRO A 274 34.50 -25.06 -16.61
C PRO A 274 33.61 -26.07 -15.88
N THR A 275 32.93 -26.92 -16.65
CA THR A 275 32.19 -28.07 -16.11
C THR A 275 33.12 -28.80 -15.15
N PRO A 276 32.74 -29.00 -13.88
CA PRO A 276 33.47 -29.93 -13.04
C PRO A 276 33.39 -31.27 -13.76
N ASN A 277 34.54 -31.84 -14.10
CA ASN A 277 34.59 -33.24 -14.48
C ASN A 277 33.89 -34.01 -13.36
N SER A 278 32.87 -34.77 -13.76
CA SER A 278 32.05 -35.59 -12.90
C SER A 278 32.91 -36.66 -12.25
N ASP A 279 33.54 -36.35 -11.12
CA ASP A 279 34.12 -37.31 -10.16
C ASP A 279 34.53 -36.56 -8.88
N GLU A 280 33.57 -35.92 -8.21
CA GLU A 280 33.60 -35.82 -6.73
C GLU A 280 32.29 -35.21 -6.22
N SER A 281 31.46 -36.07 -5.62
CA SER A 281 30.31 -35.66 -4.85
C SER A 281 30.79 -34.91 -3.61
N THR A 282 30.81 -33.58 -3.68
CA THR A 282 30.95 -32.75 -2.48
C THR A 282 29.59 -32.15 -2.17
N THR A 283 28.95 -32.70 -1.14
CA THR A 283 27.70 -32.19 -0.58
C THR A 283 27.97 -30.82 0.05
N THR A 284 27.73 -29.75 -0.69
CA THR A 284 27.83 -28.39 -0.13
C THR A 284 26.55 -28.05 0.61
N THR A 285 26.56 -28.35 1.90
CA THR A 285 25.54 -27.95 2.87
C THR A 285 25.38 -26.43 2.86
N MET A 286 24.16 -25.93 2.58
CA MET A 286 23.81 -24.52 2.81
C MET A 286 24.06 -24.18 4.28
N PRO A 287 24.84 -23.12 4.61
CA PRO A 287 24.84 -22.59 5.95
C PRO A 287 23.54 -21.80 6.14
N SER A 288 22.56 -22.45 6.79
CA SER A 288 21.42 -21.80 7.38
C SER A 288 21.91 -20.79 8.43
N LYS A 289 21.96 -19.50 8.05
CA LYS A 289 22.11 -18.41 9.00
C LYS A 289 20.88 -18.41 9.91
N SER A 290 21.12 -18.84 11.14
CA SER A 290 20.31 -18.62 12.34
C SER A 290 19.62 -17.27 12.29
N SER A 291 18.31 -17.29 12.06
CA SER A 291 17.41 -16.19 12.36
C SER A 291 17.42 -15.96 13.86
N SER A 292 18.04 -14.87 14.31
CA SER A 292 17.83 -14.39 15.67
C SER A 292 16.36 -14.03 15.82
N SER A 293 15.63 -14.81 16.60
CA SER A 293 14.27 -14.49 17.01
C SER A 293 14.30 -13.24 17.88
N ILE A 294 14.11 -12.07 17.26
CA ILE A 294 13.72 -10.88 18.00
C ILE A 294 12.25 -11.11 18.37
N GLY A 295 12.04 -11.51 19.63
CA GLY A 295 10.72 -11.63 20.20
C GLY A 295 10.03 -10.27 20.15
N THR A 296 9.09 -10.14 19.22
CA THR A 296 8.15 -9.01 19.21
C THR A 296 7.20 -9.21 20.38
N THR A 297 7.55 -8.65 21.55
CA THR A 297 6.63 -8.55 22.66
C THR A 297 5.51 -7.60 22.26
N THR A 298 4.39 -8.15 21.80
CA THR A 298 3.14 -7.42 21.61
C THR A 298 2.64 -6.96 22.97
N GLN A 299 3.13 -5.83 23.46
CA GLN A 299 2.46 -5.14 24.55
C GLN A 299 1.13 -4.62 24.01
N LYS A 300 0.05 -5.26 24.46
CA LYS A 300 -1.32 -4.78 24.29
C LYS A 300 -1.48 -3.46 25.04
N LEU A 301 -1.11 -2.36 24.40
CA LEU A 301 -1.33 -1.03 24.93
C LEU A 301 -2.83 -0.74 24.77
N THR A 302 -3.55 -0.80 25.89
CA THR A 302 -4.97 -0.44 25.93
C THR A 302 -5.06 1.09 26.00
N THR A 303 -4.99 1.75 24.86
CA THR A 303 -5.25 3.19 24.77
C THR A 303 -6.75 3.43 24.71
N THR A 304 -7.34 3.83 25.84
CA THR A 304 -8.66 4.47 25.88
C THR A 304 -8.60 5.84 25.21
N THR A 305 -8.87 5.89 23.91
CA THR A 305 -9.22 7.13 23.23
C THR A 305 -10.61 7.53 23.73
N LYS A 306 -10.68 8.57 24.56
CA LYS A 306 -11.92 9.28 24.85
C LYS A 306 -12.39 9.96 23.57
N TYR A 307 -13.19 9.23 22.80
CA TYR A 307 -14.00 9.80 21.73
C TYR A 307 -15.10 10.64 22.37
N SER A 308 -14.95 11.95 22.32
CA SER A 308 -16.06 12.87 22.50
C SER A 308 -16.83 12.87 21.19
N ALA A 309 -17.90 12.07 21.13
CA ALA A 309 -18.85 12.18 20.04
C ALA A 309 -19.29 13.65 19.95
N PRO A 310 -19.33 14.27 18.76
CA PRO A 310 -20.13 15.46 18.58
C PRO A 310 -21.57 15.03 18.85
N THR A 311 -22.02 15.19 20.09
CA THR A 311 -23.43 15.21 20.41
C THR A 311 -24.00 16.30 19.53
N ALA A 312 -24.71 15.93 18.48
CA ALA A 312 -25.74 16.78 17.93
C ALA A 312 -26.71 17.01 19.10
N ASN A 313 -26.42 18.03 19.91
CA ASN A 313 -27.31 18.59 20.91
C ASN A 313 -28.43 19.30 20.14
N LEU A 314 -29.20 18.54 19.37
CA LEU A 314 -30.61 18.81 19.22
C LEU A 314 -31.16 18.62 20.62
N SER A 315 -31.16 19.72 21.37
CA SER A 315 -31.60 19.80 22.75
C SER A 315 -32.88 18.98 22.87
N PHE A 316 -32.75 17.79 23.47
CA PHE A 316 -33.88 16.92 23.77
C PHE A 316 -34.89 17.69 24.62
N SER A 317 -34.40 18.67 25.40
CA SER A 317 -35.17 19.68 26.11
C SER A 317 -36.00 20.57 25.18
N LEU A 318 -35.49 21.01 24.03
CA LEU A 318 -36.27 21.75 23.01
C LEU A 318 -37.35 20.87 22.38
N PHE A 319 -37.03 19.60 22.13
CA PHE A 319 -37.99 18.64 21.58
C PHE A 319 -39.11 18.33 22.60
N ILE A 320 -38.74 18.10 23.87
CA ILE A 320 -39.68 17.94 24.98
C ILE A 320 -40.51 19.21 25.19
N LEU A 321 -39.91 20.41 25.14
CA LEU A 321 -40.65 21.67 25.28
C LEU A 321 -41.64 21.88 24.11
N LEU A 322 -41.27 21.49 22.89
CA LEU A 322 -42.18 21.50 21.72
C LEU A 322 -43.32 20.50 21.87
N VAL A 323 -43.07 19.31 22.42
CA VAL A 323 -44.10 18.30 22.67
C VAL A 323 -45.00 18.70 23.85
N ILE A 324 -44.44 19.22 24.94
CA ILE A 324 -45.18 19.67 26.12
C ILE A 324 -46.06 20.89 25.80
N SER A 325 -45.52 21.89 25.09
CA SER A 325 -46.30 23.05 24.63
C SER A 325 -47.41 22.68 23.64
N PHE A 326 -47.30 21.53 22.98
CA PHE A 326 -48.34 20.97 22.12
C PHE A 326 -49.51 20.36 22.88
N PHE A 327 -49.25 19.69 24.01
CA PHE A 327 -50.29 19.07 24.83
C PHE A 327 -50.95 20.05 25.82
N LEU A 328 -50.28 21.17 26.13
CA LEU A 328 -50.78 22.19 27.05
C LEU A 328 -51.60 23.32 26.40
N ALA A 329 -51.75 23.34 25.06
CA ALA A 329 -52.44 24.40 24.33
C ALA A 329 -53.38 23.87 23.25
#